data_AF-A0A2M8RTF0-F1
#
_entry.id   AF-A0A2M8RTF0-F1
#
_cell.length_a   1.000
_cell.length_b   1.000
_cell.length_c   1.000
_cell.angle_alpha   90.00
_cell.angle_beta   90.00
_cell.angle_gamma   90.00
#
_symmetry.space_group_name_H-M   'P 1'
#
loop_
_entity.id
_entity.type
_entity.pdbx_description
1 polymer ?
#
loop_
_entity_poly.entity_id
_entity_poly.type
_entity_poly.pdbx_seq_one_letter_code
_entity_poly.pdbx_strand_id
1 'polypeptide(L)'
;MIYRIYKGNAPEQWEGKYYLKCKHQLGNSRIYYLMYCNIIKNMPNGRLKIKVFGSRYNSMIGEKIRYVNKSRVISVENFQE
;
A
#
# COMPACT_ATOMS: atom_id res chain seq x y z
N MET A 1 7.90 12.40 7.65
CA MET A 1 7.76 10.97 8.06
C MET A 1 8.30 10.14 6.90
N ILE A 2 9.35 9.35 7.12
CA ILE A 2 10.00 8.60 6.03
C ILE A 2 9.26 7.27 5.83
N TYR A 3 8.75 7.04 4.63
CA TYR A 3 8.13 5.77 4.26
C TYR A 3 9.15 4.86 3.58
N ARG A 4 9.18 3.59 3.96
CA ARG A 4 9.90 2.56 3.19
C ARG A 4 9.00 2.03 2.08
N ILE A 5 9.56 1.76 0.91
CA ILE A 5 8.90 1.00 -0.15
C ILE A 5 9.80 -0.18 -0.55
N TYR A 6 9.21 -1.18 -1.20
CA TYR A 6 9.99 -2.29 -1.75
C TYR A 6 10.96 -1.77 -2.82
N LYS A 7 12.23 -2.14 -2.67
CA LYS A 7 13.35 -1.62 -3.48
C LYS A 7 13.59 -2.37 -4.79
N GLY A 8 12.93 -3.51 -5.00
CA GLY A 8 13.02 -4.24 -6.26
C GLY A 8 12.00 -3.75 -7.29
N ASN A 9 11.82 -4.54 -8.34
CA ASN A 9 10.85 -4.23 -9.40
C ASN A 9 9.43 -4.15 -8.84
N ALA A 10 8.67 -3.18 -9.33
CA ALA A 10 7.24 -3.12 -9.09
C ALA A 10 6.56 -4.39 -9.66
N PRO A 11 5.49 -4.89 -9.02
CA PRO A 11 4.76 -6.04 -9.54
C PRO A 11 4.09 -5.68 -10.87
N GLU A 12 4.18 -6.55 -11.87
CA GLU A 12 3.72 -6.31 -13.25
C GLU A 12 2.24 -5.91 -13.34
N GLN A 13 1.41 -6.42 -12.42
CA GLN A 13 -0.03 -6.15 -12.38
C GLN A 13 -0.40 -4.84 -11.70
N TRP A 14 0.57 -4.11 -11.14
CA TRP A 14 0.30 -2.82 -10.51
C TRP A 14 0.13 -1.73 -11.55
N GLU A 15 -0.94 -0.95 -11.42
CA GLU A 15 -1.32 0.07 -12.40
C GLU A 15 -0.46 1.34 -12.35
N GLY A 16 0.53 1.43 -11.45
CA GLY A 16 1.38 2.60 -11.32
C GLY A 16 0.69 3.82 -10.70
N LYS A 17 -0.49 3.65 -10.09
CA LYS A 17 -1.32 4.79 -9.64
C LYS A 17 -1.33 5.02 -8.14
N TYR A 18 -1.34 3.95 -7.35
CA TYR A 18 -1.62 4.06 -5.91
C TYR A 18 -0.72 3.21 -5.03
N TYR A 19 -0.49 3.72 -3.82
CA TYR A 19 0.13 3.00 -2.72
C TYR A 19 -0.80 2.92 -1.51
N LEU A 20 -0.69 1.83 -0.76
CA LEU A 20 -1.30 1.68 0.55
C LEU A 20 -0.31 2.08 1.66
N LYS A 21 -0.68 3.08 2.47
CA LYS A 21 0.02 3.46 3.69
C LYS A 21 -0.15 2.38 4.77
N CYS A 22 0.97 1.84 5.22
CA CYS A 22 1.08 0.85 6.27
C CYS A 22 1.95 1.34 7.43
N LYS A 23 1.62 0.84 8.62
CA LYS A 23 2.34 1.08 9.87
C LYS A 23 2.52 -0.26 10.55
N HIS A 24 3.75 -0.60 10.92
CA HIS A 24 4.06 -1.77 11.72
C HIS A 24 4.72 -1.33 13.01
N GLN A 25 4.21 -1.80 14.15
CA GLN A 25 4.75 -1.51 15.46
C GLN A 25 5.68 -2.65 15.88
N LEU A 26 6.87 -2.29 16.35
CA LEU A 26 7.93 -3.20 16.80
C LEU A 26 8.36 -2.76 18.20
N GLY A 27 7.69 -3.31 19.22
CA GLY A 27 7.81 -2.83 20.60
C GLY A 27 7.50 -1.33 20.69
N ASN A 28 8.48 -0.55 21.15
CA ASN A 28 8.38 0.92 21.27
C ASN A 28 8.68 1.67 19.97
N SER A 29 9.17 0.99 18.94
CA SER A 29 9.48 1.58 17.63
C SER A 29 8.37 1.35 16.61
N ARG A 30 8.35 2.15 15.54
CA ARG A 30 7.35 2.06 14.46
C ARG A 30 8.03 2.19 13.12
N ILE A 31 7.61 1.37 12.18
CA ILE A 31 8.03 1.44 10.78
C ILE A 31 6.81 1.86 9.95
N TYR A 32 7.01 2.90 9.14
CA TYR A 32 6.04 3.33 8.14
C TYR A 32 6.51 2.86 6.78
N TYR A 33 5.59 2.29 6.01
CA TYR A 33 5.91 1.80 4.68
C TYR A 33 4.72 1.85 3.74
N LEU A 34 5.02 1.84 2.45
CA LEU A 34 4.08 1.76 1.36
C LEU A 34 4.05 0.35 0.77
N MET A 35 2.89 -0.03 0.27
CA MET A 35 2.72 -1.24 -0.51
C MET A 35 2.02 -0.89 -1.83
N TYR A 36 2.49 -1.48 -2.92
CA TYR A 36 1.82 -1.40 -4.22
C TYR A 36 0.37 -1.87 -4.09
N CYS A 37 -0.58 -1.10 -4.60
CA CYS A 37 -1.97 -1.52 -4.64
C CYS A 37 -2.74 -0.96 -5.84
N ASN A 38 -3.77 -1.68 -6.25
CA ASN A 38 -4.77 -1.20 -7.21
C ASN A 38 -6.10 -1.03 -6.49
N ILE A 39 -6.82 0.04 -6.81
CA ILE A 39 -8.19 0.24 -6.34
C ILE A 39 -9.11 -0.59 -7.24
N ILE A 40 -9.88 -1.50 -6.63
CA ILE A 40 -10.85 -2.31 -7.36
C ILE A 40 -12.20 -1.59 -7.44
N LYS A 41 -12.71 -1.11 -6.29
CA LYS A 41 -13.95 -0.34 -6.24
C LYS A 41 -14.12 0.45 -4.95
N ASN A 42 -14.97 1.47 -5.01
CA ASN A 42 -15.54 2.12 -3.83
C ASN A 42 -16.63 1.23 -3.22
N MET A 43 -16.63 1.10 -1.91
CA MET A 43 -17.66 0.39 -1.15
C MET A 43 -18.72 1.39 -0.67
N PRO A 44 -19.99 0.95 -0.46
CA PRO A 44 -21.07 1.83 0.02
C PRO A 44 -20.75 2.50 1.36
N ASN A 45 -19.98 1.85 2.23
CA ASN A 45 -19.54 2.39 3.52
C ASN A 45 -18.35 3.39 3.41
N GLY A 46 -18.04 3.87 2.20
CA GLY A 46 -16.96 4.82 1.95
C GLY A 46 -15.55 4.24 1.94
N ARG A 47 -15.37 2.93 2.21
CA ARG A 47 -14.07 2.25 2.13
C ARG A 47 -13.70 1.92 0.68
N LEU A 48 -12.42 1.69 0.43
CA LEU A 48 -11.91 1.16 -0.83
C LEU A 48 -11.69 -0.33 -0.69
N LYS A 49 -12.19 -1.11 -1.65
CA LYS A 49 -11.73 -2.47 -1.91
C LYS A 49 -10.49 -2.35 -2.80
N ILE A 50 -9.34 -2.83 -2.32
CA ILE A 50 -8.07 -2.75 -3.01
C ILE A 50 -7.41 -4.13 -3.12
N LYS A 51 -6.66 -4.35 -4.20
CA LYS A 51 -5.69 -5.44 -4.34
C LYS A 51 -4.35 -4.92 -3.86
N VAL A 52 -3.73 -5.58 -2.89
CA VAL A 52 -2.40 -5.23 -2.38
C VAL A 52 -1.42 -6.31 -2.79
N PHE A 53 -0.27 -5.90 -3.28
CA PHE A 53 0.80 -6.81 -3.71
C PHE A 53 1.87 -6.94 -2.64
N GLY A 54 2.34 -8.17 -2.42
CA GLY A 54 3.31 -8.51 -1.38
C GLY A 54 2.73 -8.61 0.03
N SER A 55 3.61 -8.87 0.98
CA SER A 55 3.26 -9.04 2.40
C SER A 55 3.65 -7.84 3.26
N ARG A 56 4.81 -7.22 2.98
CA ARG A 56 5.36 -5.99 3.61
C ARG A 56 6.32 -5.30 2.62
N TYR A 57 6.95 -4.21 3.06
CA TYR A 57 7.92 -3.46 2.25
C TYR A 57 9.17 -4.25 1.81
N ASN A 58 9.43 -5.43 2.36
CA ASN A 58 10.61 -6.24 2.05
C ASN A 58 10.27 -7.55 1.31
N SER A 59 9.01 -7.78 0.95
CA SER A 59 8.59 -9.02 0.28
C SER A 59 7.40 -8.78 -0.63
N MET A 60 7.60 -9.08 -1.92
CA MET A 60 6.58 -9.05 -2.97
C MET A 60 5.85 -10.38 -3.17
N ILE A 61 6.06 -11.34 -2.27
CA ILE A 61 5.41 -12.65 -2.37
C ILE A 61 3.94 -12.51 -1.99
N GLY A 62 3.07 -12.95 -2.91
CA GLY A 62 1.63 -13.05 -2.72
C GLY A 62 0.86 -11.76 -2.96
N GLU A 63 -0.46 -11.87 -2.87
CA GLU A 63 -1.39 -10.76 -3.05
C GLU A 63 -2.59 -10.92 -2.11
N LYS A 64 -3.23 -9.82 -1.74
CA LYS A 64 -4.38 -9.85 -0.83
C LYS A 64 -5.38 -8.74 -1.11
N ILE A 65 -6.66 -9.09 -1.06
CA ILE A 65 -7.75 -8.11 -1.04
C ILE A 65 -7.86 -7.49 0.34
N ARG A 66 -7.89 -6.16 0.41
CA ARG A 66 -8.15 -5.41 1.65
C ARG A 66 -9.26 -4.39 1.43
N TYR A 67 -9.99 -4.13 2.51
CA TYR A 67 -10.95 -3.03 2.59
C TYR A 67 -10.33 -1.96 3.50
N VAL A 68 -10.10 -0.75 2.99
CA VAL A 68 -9.38 0.30 3.74
C VAL A 68 -10.07 1.64 3.64
N ASN A 69 -9.86 2.53 4.60
CA ASN A 69 -10.29 3.92 4.48
C ASN A 69 -9.54 4.61 3.33
N LYS A 70 -10.24 5.48 2.59
CA LYS A 70 -9.66 6.23 1.45
C LYS A 70 -8.38 6.97 1.83
N SER A 71 -8.33 7.55 3.04
CA SER A 71 -7.17 8.28 3.57
C SER A 71 -5.89 7.45 3.71
N ARG A 72 -6.00 6.11 3.67
CA ARG A 72 -4.84 5.19 3.70
C ARG A 72 -4.25 4.94 2.32
N VAL A 73 -4.93 5.27 1.24
CA VAL A 73 -4.43 5.13 -0.12
C VAL A 73 -3.92 6.50 -0.58
N ILE A 74 -2.73 6.53 -1.18
CA ILE A 74 -2.10 7.75 -1.71
C ILE A 74 -1.77 7.52 -3.19
N SER A 75 -1.94 8.54 -4.04
CA SER A 75 -1.49 8.44 -5.43
C SER A 75 0.03 8.56 -5.51
N VAL A 76 0.63 7.97 -6.55
CA VAL A 76 2.08 8.09 -6.79
C VAL A 76 2.49 9.56 -6.93
N GLU A 77 1.70 10.38 -7.61
CA GLU A 77 1.95 11.82 -7.79
C GLU A 77 2.03 12.60 -6.47
N ASN A 78 1.26 12.17 -5.46
CA ASN A 78 1.25 12.78 -4.13
C ASN A 78 2.34 12.20 -3.21
N PHE A 79 3.11 11.23 -3.69
CA PHE A 79 4.27 10.69 -3.00
C PHE A 79 5.53 11.26 -3.64
N GLN A 80 5.98 12.41 -3.13
CA GLN A 80 7.34 12.90 -3.39
C GLN A 80 8.26 12.24 -2.35
N GLU A 81 9.29 11.53 -2.82
CA GLU A 81 10.35 10.92 -2.00
C GLU A 81 11.12 11.97 -1.17
#